data_AF-A0AA95F6N4-F1
#
_entry.id   AF-A0AA95F6N4-F1
#
_cell.length_a   1.000
_cell.length_b   1.000
_cell.length_c   1.000
_cell.angle_alpha   90.00
_cell.angle_beta   90.00
_cell.angle_gamma   90.00
#
_symmetry.space_group_name_H-M   'P 1'
#
loop_
_entity.id
_entity.type
_entity.pdbx_description
1 polymer ?
#
loop_
_entity_poly.entity_id
_entity_poly.type
_entity_poly.pdbx_seq_one_letter_code
_entity_poly.pdbx_strand_id
1 'polypeptide(L)'
;MFERSRVAGVRRRVVLATNVAETSLTVPGIRYVIDTGTARISRYSNRSKVQRLPIEAISQASANQRSGRAGRTSDGIAIRLYSEEDFERAPSSPSPRSCAPRWPR
;
A
#
# COMPACT_ATOMS: atom_id res chain seq x y z
N MET A 1 4.51 -4.22 18.85
CA MET A 1 5.31 -5.25 19.56
C MET A 1 5.19 -6.54 18.75
N PHE A 2 6.01 -6.72 17.71
CA PHE A 2 6.03 -7.97 16.94
C PHE A 2 6.88 -8.98 17.72
N GLU A 3 6.26 -10.05 18.23
CA GLU A 3 6.99 -11.09 18.95
C GLU A 3 7.84 -11.92 17.98
N ARG A 4 9.12 -12.12 18.33
CA ARG A 4 9.97 -13.04 17.59
C ARG A 4 9.47 -14.46 17.88
N SER A 5 9.11 -15.20 16.83
CA SER A 5 8.88 -16.66 16.93
C SER A 5 10.04 -17.34 17.67
N ARG A 6 9.81 -18.48 18.34
CA ARG A 6 10.82 -19.22 19.13
C ARG A 6 11.21 -20.58 18.53
N VAL A 7 10.61 -20.99 17.41
CA VAL A 7 10.88 -22.28 16.72
C VAL A 7 12.14 -22.26 15.84
N ALA A 8 13.16 -23.08 16.11
CA ALA A 8 14.39 -23.12 15.29
C ALA A 8 14.12 -23.73 13.89
N GLY A 9 14.48 -22.99 12.85
CA GLY A 9 14.25 -23.28 11.42
C GLY A 9 14.36 -21.97 10.63
N VAL A 10 14.55 -22.01 9.30
CA VAL A 10 14.65 -20.80 8.45
C VAL A 10 13.33 -20.01 8.50
N ARG A 11 13.19 -19.13 9.50
CA ARG A 11 11.97 -18.36 9.75
C ARG A 11 11.82 -17.26 8.71
N ARG A 12 11.17 -17.59 7.60
CA ARG A 12 10.62 -16.59 6.68
C ARG A 12 9.57 -15.79 7.45
N ARG A 13 9.80 -14.48 7.59
CA ARG A 13 8.86 -13.55 8.23
C ARG A 13 7.89 -13.05 7.17
N VAL A 14 6.59 -13.25 7.38
CA VAL A 14 5.53 -12.72 6.52
C VAL A 14 4.83 -11.61 7.29
N VAL A 15 4.72 -10.44 6.67
CA VAL A 15 4.02 -9.28 7.22
C VAL A 15 2.83 -9.00 6.33
N LEU A 16 1.62 -9.11 6.88
CA LEU A 16 0.40 -8.66 6.24
C LEU A 16 0.15 -7.22 6.66
N ALA A 17 0.03 -6.32 5.70
CA ALA A 17 -0.16 -4.91 5.95
C ALA A 17 -1.19 -4.32 4.98
N THR A 18 -1.89 -3.29 5.45
CA THR A 18 -2.72 -2.43 4.60
C THR A 18 -1.85 -1.29 4.03
N ASN A 19 -2.46 -0.45 3.20
CA ASN A 19 -1.89 0.80 2.68
C ASN A 19 -1.30 1.74 3.76
N VAL A 20 -1.55 1.52 5.05
CA VAL A 20 -0.86 2.23 6.15
C VAL A 20 0.66 1.98 6.14
N ALA A 21 1.11 0.84 5.62
CA ALA A 21 2.54 0.55 5.46
C ALA A 21 3.20 1.31 4.29
N GLU A 22 2.44 2.06 3.49
CA GLU A 22 2.93 2.82 2.34
C GLU A 22 3.89 3.94 2.75
N THR A 23 3.72 4.54 3.94
CA THR A 23 4.47 5.74 4.35
C THR A 23 5.34 5.57 5.60
N SER A 24 4.85 4.90 6.66
CA SER A 24 5.43 5.05 8.02
C SER A 24 6.19 3.84 8.58
N LEU A 25 6.04 2.63 8.03
CA LEU A 25 6.60 1.42 8.64
C LEU A 25 7.79 0.85 7.86
N THR A 26 9.01 1.07 8.34
CA THR A 26 10.23 0.38 7.88
C THR A 26 10.40 -0.93 8.66
N VAL A 27 9.98 -2.04 8.05
CA VAL A 27 10.34 -3.37 8.57
C VAL A 27 11.68 -3.79 7.96
N PRO A 28 12.75 -3.95 8.76
CA PRO A 28 14.06 -4.31 8.23
C PRO A 28 14.05 -5.74 7.66
N GLY A 29 14.65 -5.89 6.48
CA GLY A 29 14.81 -7.19 5.81
C GLY A 29 13.62 -7.64 4.97
N ILE A 30 12.79 -6.71 4.49
CA ILE A 30 11.81 -7.01 3.43
C ILE A 30 12.56 -7.20 2.11
N ARG A 31 12.49 -8.42 1.55
CA ARG A 31 13.01 -8.75 0.22
C ARG A 31 11.93 -8.90 -0.84
N TYR A 32 10.70 -9.21 -0.43
CA TYR A 32 9.59 -9.46 -1.33
C TYR A 32 8.41 -8.59 -0.92
N VAL A 33 7.83 -7.89 -1.88
CA VAL A 33 6.55 -7.17 -1.74
C VAL A 33 5.56 -7.84 -2.67
N ILE A 34 4.39 -8.17 -2.15
CA ILE A 34 3.26 -8.68 -2.94
C ILE A 34 2.19 -7.60 -2.90
N ASP A 35 1.86 -7.03 -4.07
CA ASP A 35 0.88 -5.95 -4.19
C ASP A 35 -0.39 -6.46 -4.88
N THR A 36 -1.52 -6.33 -4.18
CA THR A 36 -2.85 -6.68 -4.70
C THR A 36 -3.43 -5.59 -5.62
N GLY A 37 -2.79 -4.43 -5.73
CA GLY A 37 -3.23 -3.34 -6.61
C GLY A 37 -4.44 -2.55 -6.10
N THR A 38 -4.91 -2.83 -4.88
CA THR A 38 -6.07 -2.14 -4.28
C THR A 38 -5.75 -1.51 -2.93
N ALA A 39 -6.54 -0.50 -2.57
CA ALA A 39 -6.46 0.18 -1.29
C ALA A 39 -7.83 0.68 -0.86
N ARG A 40 -8.00 0.84 0.46
CA ARG A 40 -9.15 1.59 0.99
C ARG A 40 -8.83 3.07 0.98
N ILE A 41 -9.52 3.82 0.13
CA ILE A 41 -9.30 5.25 -0.08
C ILE A 41 -10.43 6.04 0.57
N SER A 42 -10.10 7.07 1.34
CA SER A 42 -11.10 7.96 1.94
C SER A 42 -11.75 8.83 0.88
N ARG A 43 -13.08 8.71 0.74
CA ARG A 43 -13.90 9.53 -0.15
C ARG A 43 -14.96 10.26 0.66
N TYR A 44 -14.97 11.58 0.54
CA TYR A 44 -16.00 12.42 1.11
C TYR A 44 -17.01 12.84 0.05
N SER A 45 -18.28 12.49 0.27
CA SER A 45 -19.40 12.95 -0.56
C SER A 45 -19.98 14.23 0.01
N ASN A 46 -19.78 15.35 -0.68
CA ASN A 46 -20.31 16.65 -0.24
C ASN A 46 -21.85 16.70 -0.28
N ARG A 47 -22.48 15.96 -1.19
CA ARG A 47 -23.94 15.91 -1.35
C ARG A 47 -24.62 15.20 -0.19
N SER A 48 -24.05 14.09 0.27
CA SER A 48 -24.63 13.28 1.35
C SER A 48 -24.00 13.55 2.72
N LYS A 49 -22.93 14.36 2.78
CA LYS A 49 -22.13 14.61 4.01
C LYS A 49 -21.64 13.32 4.69
N VAL A 50 -21.37 12.28 3.90
CA VAL A 50 -20.91 10.98 4.41
C VAL A 50 -19.51 10.70 3.92
N GLN A 51 -18.66 10.24 4.83
CA GLN A 51 -17.35 9.67 4.52
C GLN A 51 -17.48 8.16 4.28
N ARG A 52 -16.86 7.67 3.20
CA ARG A 52 -16.80 6.25 2.87
C ARG A 52 -15.34 5.84 2.67
N LEU A 53 -15.09 4.55 2.86
CA LEU A 53 -13.80 3.90 2.63
C LEU A 53 -13.94 2.78 1.58
N PRO A 54 -14.33 3.11 0.33
CA PRO A 54 -14.39 2.13 -0.75
C PRO A 54 -13.02 1.50 -1.00
N ILE A 55 -13.05 0.27 -1.51
CA ILE A 55 -11.87 -0.39 -2.07
C ILE A 55 -11.75 0.10 -3.52
N GLU A 56 -10.63 0.72 -3.85
CA GLU A 56 -10.33 1.27 -5.16
C GLU A 56 -8.95 0.79 -5.63
N ALA A 57 -8.72 0.81 -6.94
CA ALA A 57 -7.40 0.57 -7.51
C ALA A 57 -6.41 1.66 -7.06
N ILE A 58 -5.16 1.28 -6.82
CA ILE A 58 -4.11 2.24 -6.44
C ILE A 58 -3.57 2.97 -7.65
N SER A 59 -3.07 4.18 -7.43
CA SER A 59 -2.34 4.93 -8.46
C SER A 59 -1.00 4.27 -8.80
N GLN A 60 -0.46 4.60 -9.98
CA GLN A 60 0.89 4.18 -10.37
C GLN A 60 1.94 4.67 -9.35
N ALA A 61 1.83 5.91 -8.87
CA ALA A 61 2.71 6.45 -7.83
C ALA A 61 2.66 5.62 -6.53
N SER A 62 1.47 5.24 -6.06
CA SER A 62 1.30 4.40 -4.86
C SER A 62 1.90 3.00 -5.05
N ALA A 63 1.66 2.37 -6.20
CA ALA A 63 2.26 1.08 -6.53
C ALA A 63 3.80 1.14 -6.56
N ASN A 64 4.37 2.21 -7.14
CA ASN A 64 5.81 2.44 -7.16
C ASN A 64 6.39 2.71 -5.76
N GLN A 65 5.65 3.40 -4.90
CA GLN A 65 6.04 3.61 -3.51
C GLN A 65 6.07 2.28 -2.72
N ARG A 66 5.12 1.37 -2.99
CA ARG A 66 5.07 0.03 -2.39
C ARG A 66 6.24 -0.84 -2.85
N SER A 67 6.54 -0.86 -4.14
CA SER A 67 7.68 -1.62 -4.66
C SER A 67 9.01 -1.11 -4.09
N GLY A 68 9.16 0.20 -3.88
CA GLY A 68 10.35 0.80 -3.25
C GLY A 68 10.61 0.41 -1.78
N ARG A 69 9.73 -0.42 -1.17
CA ARG A 69 9.96 -0.99 0.17
C ARG A 69 10.80 -2.28 0.13
N ALA A 70 10.72 -3.05 -0.95
CA ALA A 70 11.66 -4.13 -1.23
C ALA A 70 12.83 -3.53 -2.03
N GLY A 71 13.95 -3.25 -1.36
CA GLY A 71 15.09 -2.61 -2.06
C GLY A 71 15.99 -1.74 -1.18
N ARG A 72 15.51 -1.31 -0.01
CA ARG A 72 16.28 -0.37 0.84
C ARG A 72 17.56 -0.96 1.43
N THR A 73 17.71 -2.28 1.48
CA THR A 73 18.84 -2.95 2.15
C THR A 73 19.43 -4.11 1.34
N SER A 74 18.77 -4.50 0.24
CA SER A 74 19.19 -5.57 -0.68
C SER A 74 18.31 -5.53 -1.93
N ASP A 75 18.72 -6.20 -3.02
CA ASP A 75 17.86 -6.42 -4.19
C ASP A 75 16.52 -7.03 -3.75
N GLY A 76 15.44 -6.32 -4.08
CA GLY A 76 14.09 -6.67 -3.69
C GLY A 76 13.24 -7.00 -4.92
N ILE A 77 12.28 -7.91 -4.75
CA ILE A 77 11.32 -8.27 -5.81
C ILE A 77 9.94 -7.75 -5.41
N ALA A 78 9.32 -6.99 -6.32
CA ALA A 78 7.93 -6.58 -6.22
C ALA A 78 7.08 -7.45 -7.17
N ILE A 79 6.13 -8.17 -6.61
CA ILE A 79 5.18 -9.02 -7.34
C ILE A 79 3.84 -8.31 -7.33
N ARG A 80 3.32 -7.96 -8.51
CA ARG A 80 1.99 -7.36 -8.68
C ARG A 80 1.00 -8.46 -9.05
N LEU A 81 -0.14 -8.50 -8.37
CA LEU A 81 -1.21 -9.49 -8.60
C LEU A 81 -2.27 -9.00 -9.60
N TYR A 82 -1.89 -8.09 -10.48
CA TYR A 82 -2.73 -7.46 -11.50
C TYR A 82 -1.90 -7.28 -12.77
N SER A 83 -2.57 -7.12 -13.91
CA SER A 83 -1.89 -7.05 -15.20
C SER A 83 -1.11 -5.74 -15.38
N GLU A 84 -0.12 -5.76 -16.27
CA GLU A 84 0.59 -4.54 -16.68
C GLU A 84 -0.36 -3.54 -17.34
N GLU A 85 -1.34 -4.01 -18.11
CA GLU A 85 -2.39 -3.16 -18.68
C GLU A 85 -3.22 -2.44 -17.59
N ASP A 86 -3.59 -3.15 -16.52
CA ASP A 86 -4.30 -2.53 -15.39
C ASP A 86 -3.43 -1.50 -14.65
N PHE A 87 -2.11 -1.74 -14.58
CA PHE A 87 -1.16 -0.79 -14.03
C PHE A 87 -1.08 0.49 -14.87
N GLU A 88 -0.95 0.35 -16.18
CA GLU A 88 -0.85 1.47 -17.12
C GLU A 88 -2.14 2.29 -17.18
N ARG A 89 -3.30 1.63 -17.07
CA ARG A 89 -4.62 2.28 -17.01
C ARG A 89 -4.88 3.01 -15.70
N ALA A 90 -4.17 2.66 -14.62
CA ALA A 90 -4.32 3.32 -13.33
C ALA A 90 -3.89 4.80 -13.41
N PRO A 91 -4.52 5.70 -12.62
CA PRO A 91 -4.11 7.10 -12.60
C PRO A 91 -2.66 7.24 -12.13
N SER A 92 -1.93 8.19 -12.71
CA SER A 92 -0.51 8.40 -12.41
C SER A 92 -0.27 8.75 -10.94
N SER A 93 -1.17 9.51 -10.32
CA SER A 93 -1.13 9.89 -8.91
C SER A 93 -2.51 9.83 -8.24
N PRO A 94 -2.58 9.68 -6.90
CA PRO A 94 -3.85 9.71 -6.18
C PRO A 94 -4.54 11.06 -6.38
N SER A 95 -5.87 11.05 -6.51
CA SER A 95 -6.60 12.31 -6.65
C SER A 95 -6.36 13.25 -5.45
N PRO A 96 -6.29 14.57 -5.63
CA PRO A 96 -6.08 15.50 -4.51
C PRO A 96 -7.22 15.43 -3.47
N ARG A 97 -8.44 15.10 -3.90
CA ARG A 97 -9.60 14.89 -3.02
C ARG A 97 -9.46 13.70 -2.08
N SER A 98 -8.64 12.69 -2.40
CA SER A 98 -8.40 11.56 -1.50
C SER A 98 -7.34 11.84 -0.42
N CYS A 99 -6.56 12.91 -0.57
CA CYS A 99 -5.43 13.22 0.33
C CYS A 99 -5.82 14.10 1.53
N ALA A 100 -7.03 14.66 1.60
CA ALA A 100 -7.43 15.56 2.67
C ALA A 100 -8.85 15.29 3.17
N PRO A 101 -9.06 15.00 4.46
CA PRO A 101 -10.30 15.39 5.11
C PRO A 101 -10.24 16.92 5.23
N ARG A 102 -10.92 17.63 4.32
CA ARG A 102 -11.16 19.06 4.50
C ARG A 102 -12.18 19.19 5.62
N TRP A 103 -11.71 19.19 6.87
CA TRP A 103 -12.54 19.58 8.00
C TRP A 103 -13.02 21.00 7.73
N PRO A 104 -14.34 21.27 7.71
CA PRO A 104 -14.80 22.64 7.80
C PRO A 104 -14.27 23.19 9.14
N ARG A 105 -13.64 24.36 9.10
CA ARG A 105 -13.38 25.13 10.32
C ARG A 105 -14.71 25.48 10.99
#